data_AF-A0A8X6Q8Z7-F1
#
_entry.id   AF-A0A8X6Q8Z7-F1
#
_cell.length_a   1.000
_cell.length_b   1.000
_cell.length_c   1.000
_cell.angle_alpha   90.00
_cell.angle_beta   90.00
_cell.angle_gamma   90.00
#
_symmetry.space_group_name_H-M   'P 1'
#
loop_
_entity.id
_entity.type
_entity.pdbx_description
1 polymer ?
#
loop_
_entity_poly.entity_id
_entity_poly.type
_entity_poly.pdbx_seq_one_letter_code
_entity_poly.pdbx_strand_id
1 'polypeptide(L)'
;MDNSTQALDDVVREFWSLESIGIQPVQEKKSTCNSELLTNFHQSFEIIDGRQVAKLPWKSKVQLSSNNYEVAIPRFNSLPRKLHTDTVFKQGYSEIMQDYIDKKTS
;
A
#
# COMPACT_ATOMS: atom_id res chain seq x y z
N MET A 1 11.65 26.90 -35.14
CA MET A 1 11.18 26.53 -33.78
C MET A 1 10.24 25.35 -33.99
N ASP A 2 10.79 24.24 -34.49
CA ASP A 2 11.35 23.07 -33.80
C ASP A 2 10.29 21.98 -33.60
N ASN A 3 10.03 21.29 -34.72
CA ASN A 3 9.20 20.10 -34.83
C ASN A 3 9.77 18.90 -34.04
N SER A 4 11.05 18.97 -33.64
CA SER A 4 11.76 17.89 -32.94
C SER A 4 11.40 17.85 -31.46
N THR A 5 11.16 19.00 -30.85
CA THR A 5 10.67 19.09 -29.45
C THR A 5 9.26 18.55 -29.30
N GLN A 6 8.38 18.80 -30.26
CA GLN A 6 7.00 18.29 -30.23
C GLN A 6 6.98 16.75 -30.32
N ALA A 7 7.79 16.18 -31.21
CA ALA A 7 7.91 14.74 -31.38
C ALA A 7 8.48 14.04 -30.13
N LEU A 8 9.44 14.68 -29.44
CA LEU A 8 9.98 14.13 -28.19
C LEU A 8 8.94 14.15 -27.07
N ASP A 9 8.17 15.22 -26.97
CA ASP A 9 7.11 15.39 -25.97
C ASP A 9 5.98 14.38 -26.18
N ASP A 10 5.67 14.07 -27.44
CA ASP A 10 4.71 13.03 -27.82
C ASP A 10 5.21 11.63 -27.41
N VAL A 11 6.50 11.33 -27.62
CA VAL A 11 7.11 10.05 -27.20
C VAL A 11 7.12 9.91 -25.68
N VAL A 12 7.47 10.97 -24.94
CA VAL A 12 7.45 10.95 -23.47
C VAL A 12 6.01 10.75 -22.95
N ARG A 13 5.03 11.41 -23.57
CA ARG A 13 3.62 11.26 -23.22
C ARG A 13 3.09 9.85 -23.50
N GLU A 14 3.51 9.23 -24.60
CA GLU A 14 3.18 7.85 -24.93
C GLU A 14 3.86 6.85 -23.97
N PHE A 15 5.11 7.10 -23.59
CA PHE A 15 5.83 6.29 -22.60
C PHE A 15 5.17 6.32 -21.22
N TRP A 16 4.60 7.46 -20.81
CA TRP A 16 3.84 7.58 -19.57
C TRP A 16 2.34 7.31 -19.73
N SER A 17 1.90 6.92 -20.93
CA SER A 17 0.52 6.51 -21.11
C SER A 17 0.24 5.20 -20.35
N LEU A 18 -0.95 5.10 -19.77
CA LEU A 18 -1.34 3.90 -19.03
C LEU A 18 -1.35 2.65 -19.94
N GLU A 19 -1.63 2.86 -21.23
CA GLU A 19 -1.68 1.82 -22.25
C GLU A 19 -0.30 1.22 -22.54
N SER A 20 0.77 2.02 -22.59
CA SER A 20 2.14 1.53 -22.81
C SER A 20 2.69 0.72 -21.62
N ILE A 21 2.18 0.96 -20.42
CA ILE A 21 2.52 0.21 -19.19
C ILE A 21 1.60 -1.02 -19.04
N GLY A 22 0.75 -1.31 -20.03
CA GLY A 22 -0.15 -2.48 -20.03
C GLY A 22 -1.38 -2.31 -19.12
N ILE A 23 -1.64 -1.09 -18.65
CA ILE A 23 -2.85 -0.74 -17.90
C ILE A 23 -3.88 -0.28 -18.93
N GLN A 24 -4.61 -1.24 -19.50
CA GLN A 24 -5.81 -0.92 -20.25
C GLN A 24 -6.86 -0.35 -19.30
N PRO A 25 -7.71 0.60 -19.74
CA PRO A 25 -8.85 1.02 -18.96
C PRO A 25 -9.75 -0.21 -18.77
N VAL A 26 -9.58 -0.86 -17.62
CA VAL A 26 -10.51 -1.86 -17.16
C VAL A 26 -11.84 -1.13 -17.13
N GLN A 27 -12.81 -1.63 -17.91
CA GLN A 27 -14.20 -1.34 -17.61
C GLN A 27 -14.45 -1.96 -16.25
N GLU A 28 -14.06 -1.23 -15.19
CA GLU A 28 -14.43 -1.56 -13.85
C GLU A 28 -15.95 -1.63 -13.91
N LYS A 29 -16.48 -2.85 -13.78
CA LYS A 29 -17.85 -3.02 -13.33
C LYS A 29 -17.85 -2.46 -11.92
N LYS A 30 -17.91 -1.12 -11.82
CA LYS A 30 -18.09 -0.39 -10.57
C LYS A 30 -19.45 -0.83 -10.09
N SER A 31 -19.49 -1.92 -9.33
CA SER A 31 -20.67 -2.24 -8.56
C SER A 31 -21.00 -1.01 -7.74
N THR A 32 -22.27 -0.65 -7.64
CA THR A 32 -22.73 0.56 -6.92
C THR A 32 -22.09 0.70 -5.54
N CYS A 33 -21.87 -0.43 -4.86
CA CYS A 33 -21.12 -0.56 -3.61
C CYS A 33 -19.71 0.07 -3.63
N ASN A 34 -18.93 -0.11 -4.71
CA ASN A 34 -17.58 0.44 -4.83
C ASN A 34 -17.62 1.96 -5.03
N SER A 35 -18.63 2.49 -5.73
CA SER A 35 -18.79 3.93 -5.95
C SER A 35 -19.08 4.68 -4.66
N GLU A 36 -19.99 4.16 -3.83
CA GLU A 36 -20.31 4.74 -2.53
C GLU A 36 -19.12 4.67 -1.56
N LEU A 37 -18.41 3.54 -1.55
CA LEU A 37 -17.21 3.36 -0.72
C LEU A 37 -16.10 4.35 -1.09
N LEU A 38 -15.84 4.56 -2.39
CA LEU A 38 -14.87 5.56 -2.84
C LEU A 38 -15.33 6.98 -2.50
N THR A 39 -16.61 7.28 -2.69
CA THR A 39 -17.19 8.59 -2.34
C THR A 39 -16.99 8.89 -0.85
N ASN A 40 -17.32 7.94 0.02
CA ASN A 40 -17.14 8.07 1.47
C ASN A 40 -15.66 8.22 1.85
N PHE A 41 -14.75 7.50 1.17
CA PHE A 41 -13.31 7.64 1.39
C PHE A 41 -12.83 9.04 1.07
N HIS A 42 -13.17 9.57 -0.11
CA HIS A 42 -12.80 10.92 -0.51
C HIS A 42 -13.39 11.99 0.41
N GLN A 43 -14.64 11.83 0.85
CA GLN A 43 -15.29 12.74 1.80
C GLN A 43 -14.69 12.68 3.21
N SER A 44 -14.03 11.59 3.56
CA SER A 44 -13.41 11.44 4.88
C SER A 44 -12.05 12.11 5.03
N PHE A 45 -11.54 12.73 3.96
CA PHE A 45 -10.27 13.42 3.97
C PHE A 45 -10.38 14.76 4.69
N GLU A 46 -9.56 14.95 5.70
CA GLU A 46 -9.51 16.14 6.54
C GLU A 46 -8.05 16.47 6.89
N ILE A 47 -7.76 17.73 7.20
CA ILE A 47 -6.46 18.14 7.72
C ILE A 47 -6.64 18.52 9.18
N ILE A 48 -6.06 17.73 10.09
CA ILE A 48 -6.12 17.93 11.54
C ILE A 48 -4.72 18.26 12.03
N ASP A 49 -4.54 19.45 12.62
CA ASP A 49 -3.24 19.93 13.13
C ASP A 49 -2.09 19.83 12.09
N GLY A 50 -2.41 20.15 10.83
CA GLY A 50 -1.46 20.08 9.71
C GLY A 50 -1.18 18.67 9.19
N ARG A 51 -1.82 17.63 9.75
CA ARG A 51 -1.73 16.24 9.27
C ARG A 51 -2.91 15.92 8.36
N GLN A 52 -2.62 15.32 7.21
CA GLN A 52 -3.64 14.77 6.32
C GLN A 52 -4.18 13.47 6.93
N VAL A 53 -5.48 13.43 7.20
CA VAL A 53 -6.19 12.31 7.82
C VAL A 53 -7.29 11.87 6.87
N ALA A 54 -7.42 10.57 6.64
CA ALA A 54 -8.53 9.98 5.90
C ALA A 54 -9.00 8.71 6.61
N LYS A 55 -10.30 8.41 6.55
CA LYS A 55 -10.85 7.17 7.10
C LYS A 55 -10.59 6.03 6.12
N LEU A 56 -10.05 4.93 6.60
CA LEU A 56 -9.88 3.74 5.76
C LEU A 56 -11.26 3.13 5.41
N PRO A 57 -11.46 2.67 4.17
CA PRO A 57 -12.74 2.12 3.73
C PRO A 57 -12.92 0.69 4.24
N TRP A 58 -13.25 0.57 5.52
CA TRP A 58 -13.51 -0.72 6.16
C TRP A 58 -14.85 -1.30 5.71
N LYS A 59 -14.92 -2.63 5.61
CA LYS A 59 -16.19 -3.33 5.40
C LYS A 59 -17.06 -3.17 6.66
N SER A 60 -18.27 -2.65 6.49
CA SER A 60 -19.20 -2.29 7.58
C SER A 60 -19.56 -3.44 8.54
N LYS A 61 -19.40 -4.69 8.12
CA LYS A 61 -19.74 -5.89 8.91
C LYS A 61 -18.54 -6.67 9.43
N VAL A 62 -17.32 -6.15 9.26
CA VAL A 62 -16.13 -6.81 9.81
C VAL A 62 -15.90 -6.25 11.21
N GLN A 63 -16.44 -6.94 12.21
CA GLN A 63 -15.93 -6.77 13.56
C GLN A 63 -14.56 -7.45 13.62
N LEU A 64 -13.50 -6.65 13.74
CA LEU A 64 -12.21 -7.20 14.11
C LEU A 64 -12.36 -7.82 15.49
N SER A 65 -11.93 -9.07 15.65
CA SER A 65 -11.88 -9.70 16.97
C SER A 65 -11.02 -8.83 17.89
N SER A 66 -11.40 -8.79 19.17
CA SER A 66 -10.71 -7.97 20.19
C SER A 66 -9.23 -8.32 20.33
N ASN A 67 -8.81 -9.50 19.88
CA ASN A 67 -7.42 -9.86 19.68
C ASN A 67 -7.22 -10.58 18.33
N ASN A 68 -5.99 -10.54 17.80
CA ASN A 68 -5.58 -11.24 16.59
C ASN A 68 -4.75 -12.50 16.90
N TYR A 69 -4.88 -13.07 18.10
CA TYR A 69 -3.97 -14.10 18.63
C TYR A 69 -3.89 -15.34 17.74
N GLU A 70 -5.05 -15.86 17.32
CA GLU A 70 -5.14 -17.05 16.47
C GLU A 70 -4.47 -16.86 15.11
N VAL A 71 -4.36 -15.62 14.63
CA VAL A 71 -3.68 -15.29 13.38
C VAL A 71 -2.19 -14.97 13.62
N ALA A 72 -1.88 -14.31 14.74
CA ALA A 72 -0.54 -13.88 15.08
C ALA A 72 0.38 -15.07 15.42
N ILE A 73 -0.12 -16.06 16.16
CA ILE A 73 0.69 -17.21 16.61
C ILE A 73 1.21 -18.06 15.44
N PRO A 74 0.39 -18.48 14.46
CA PRO A 74 0.91 -19.23 13.31
C PRO A 74 1.93 -18.43 12.50
N ARG A 75 1.73 -17.11 12.34
CA ARG A 75 2.69 -16.24 11.65
C ARG A 75 4.02 -16.21 12.40
N PHE A 76 3.98 -16.03 13.71
CA PHE A 76 5.16 -16.09 14.57
C PHE A 76 5.87 -17.44 14.50
N ASN A 77 5.14 -18.55 14.57
CA ASN A 77 5.73 -19.89 14.49
C ASN A 77 6.32 -20.21 13.11
N SER A 78 5.85 -19.55 12.04
CA SER A 78 6.42 -19.70 10.69
C SER A 78 7.69 -18.88 10.46
N LEU A 79 7.93 -17.88 11.31
CA LEU A 79 9.01 -16.90 11.18
C LEU A 79 10.41 -17.55 11.27
N PRO A 80 10.69 -18.46 12.22
CA PRO A 80 11.98 -19.15 12.29
C PRO A 80 12.34 -19.89 10.99
N ARG A 81 11.36 -20.55 10.35
CA ARG A 81 11.57 -21.23 9.08
C ARG A 81 11.96 -20.25 7.98
N LYS A 82 11.22 -19.13 7.86
CA LYS A 82 11.51 -18.09 6.86
C LYS A 82 12.89 -17.45 7.06
N LEU A 83 13.24 -17.13 8.31
CA LEU A 83 14.55 -16.59 8.66
C LEU A 83 15.69 -17.57 8.37
N HIS A 84 15.43 -18.88 8.44
CA HIS A 84 16.44 -19.88 8.09
C HIS A 84 16.64 -20.01 6.59
N THR A 85 15.56 -19.98 5.81
CA THR A 85 15.60 -20.22 4.36
C THR A 85 16.00 -18.99 3.55
N ASP A 86 15.66 -17.79 4.00
CA ASP A 86 15.93 -16.53 3.30
C ASP A 86 16.90 -15.66 4.09
N THR A 87 18.15 -15.64 3.64
CA THR A 87 19.25 -14.89 4.26
C THR A 87 19.08 -13.38 4.17
N VAL A 88 18.47 -12.87 3.10
CA VAL A 88 18.22 -11.43 2.93
C VAL A 88 17.14 -10.98 3.91
N PHE A 89 16.05 -11.75 3.99
CA PHE A 89 14.97 -11.51 4.95
C PHE A 89 15.48 -11.57 6.39
N LYS A 90 16.34 -12.55 6.71
CA LYS A 90 16.96 -12.66 8.03
C LYS A 90 17.78 -11.43 8.41
N GLN A 91 18.61 -10.94 7.49
CA GLN A 91 19.47 -9.79 7.75
C GLN A 91 18.63 -8.55 8.06
N GLY A 92 17.68 -8.20 7.18
CA GLY A 92 16.82 -7.03 7.38
C GLY A 92 15.95 -7.15 8.64
N TYR A 93 15.46 -8.35 8.95
CA TYR A 93 14.71 -8.57 10.19
C TYR A 93 15.58 -8.35 11.44
N SER A 94 16.84 -8.79 11.40
CA SER A 94 17.78 -8.64 12.53
C SER A 94 18.16 -7.18 12.77
N GLU A 95 18.42 -6.43 11.71
CA GLU A 95 18.72 -4.99 11.77
C GLU A 95 17.56 -4.21 12.39
N ILE A 96 16.34 -4.44 11.90
CA ILE A 96 15.14 -3.78 12.45
C ILE A 96 14.94 -4.13 13.93
N MET A 97 15.14 -5.39 14.32
CA MET A 97 15.02 -5.79 15.73
C MET A 97 16.07 -5.13 16.61
N GLN A 98 17.31 -4.97 16.11
CA GLN A 98 18.35 -4.26 16.82
C GLN A 98 18.00 -2.79 17.01
N ASP A 99 17.51 -2.11 15.96
CA ASP A 99 17.03 -0.72 16.06
C ASP A 99 15.93 -0.55 17.13
N TYR A 100 15.03 -1.52 17.26
CA TYR A 100 13.99 -1.49 18.29
C TYR A 100 14.56 -1.64 19.70
N ILE A 101 15.56 -2.51 19.88
CA ILE A 101 16.24 -2.68 21.17
C ILE A 101 16.94 -1.38 21.54
N ASP A 102 17.71 -0.82 20.61
CA ASP A 102 18.52 0.37 20.85
C ASP A 102 17.64 1.59 21.17
N LYS A 103 16.52 1.77 20.44
CA LYS A 103 15.53 2.83 20.71
C LYS A 103 14.78 2.66 22.03
N LYS A 104 14.61 1.42 22.51
CA LYS A 104 13.94 1.16 23.80
C LYS A 104 14.85 1.40 25.00
N THR A 105 16.17 1.39 24.78
CA THR A 105 17.19 1.53 25.83
C THR A 105 17.77 2.95 25.90
N SER A 106 17.26 3.88 25.09
CA SER A 106 17.57 5.32 25.09
C SER A 106 16.43 6.12 25.74
#